data_AF-A0A5J5AJH7-F1
#
_entry.id   AF-A0A5J5AJH7-F1
#
_cell.length_a   1.000
_cell.length_b   1.000
_cell.length_c   1.000
_cell.angle_alpha   90.00
_cell.angle_beta   90.00
_cell.angle_gamma   90.00
#
_symmetry.space_group_name_H-M   'P 1'
#
loop_
_entity.id
_entity.type
_entity.pdbx_description
1 polymer ?
#
loop_
_entity_poly.entity_id
_entity_poly.type
_entity_poly.pdbx_seq_one_letter_code
_entity_poly.pdbx_strand_id
1 'polypeptide(L)'
;MNSTLGQSSGCQFPAIFNFGDSNSDTGSVSATFHQVPLPNGKTFFSKASGRFSDGRLIIDFIAQKLGLPYLSAYLDAIATNFRHGANFAASGSTVQPARVYKGDFNPLSLDIQLNQFEQFKSRTTELYNQAKSSWVTSNLPRPEDFSKALYTMDTGQNDLHAGLASMTEKQVQTSIPNIIDQFALAVEKLYQQGARAFWIHNTGPIGCLPYFVVNYPPKPGNADQNGCVKSYNEVAQEFNNQLKDRVSKLRSHLQDALFTYVDIYTAKYSLISEARKHGFVNRLGYCCGHPWG
;
A
#
# COMPACT_ATOMS: atom_id res chain seq x y z
N MET A 1 5.14 -16.44 46.10
CA MET A 1 5.41 -17.11 44.82
C MET A 1 4.67 -16.36 43.74
N ASN A 2 5.30 -15.33 43.15
CA ASN A 2 4.72 -14.58 42.03
C ASN A 2 5.39 -15.09 40.75
N SER A 3 4.71 -15.99 40.04
CA SER A 3 5.08 -16.39 38.70
C SER A 3 4.76 -15.25 37.74
N THR A 4 5.79 -14.54 37.31
CA THR A 4 5.78 -13.70 36.11
C THR A 4 5.35 -14.54 34.92
N LEU A 5 4.09 -14.38 34.50
CA LEU A 5 3.64 -14.75 33.16
C LEU A 5 4.55 -14.02 32.17
N GLY A 6 5.32 -14.79 31.41
CA GLY A 6 6.15 -14.26 30.34
C GLY A 6 5.31 -13.42 29.41
N GLN A 7 5.64 -12.13 29.31
CA GLN A 7 5.28 -11.33 28.14
C GLN A 7 5.73 -12.13 26.92
N SER A 8 4.78 -12.58 26.09
CA SER A 8 5.14 -13.04 24.76
C SER A 8 5.99 -11.94 24.13
N SER A 9 7.23 -12.24 23.76
CA SER A 9 8.05 -11.32 22.98
C SER A 9 7.28 -11.02 21.70
N GLY A 10 6.59 -9.89 21.65
CA GLY A 10 5.81 -9.49 20.48
C GLY A 10 6.72 -9.42 19.24
N CYS A 11 6.14 -9.48 18.05
CA CYS A 11 6.89 -9.26 16.81
C CYS A 11 7.54 -7.87 16.86
N GLN A 12 8.85 -7.80 17.12
CA GLN A 12 9.60 -6.56 17.15
C GLN A 12 10.28 -6.35 15.80
N PHE A 13 9.79 -5.36 15.05
CA PHE A 13 10.40 -4.91 13.81
C PHE A 13 11.17 -3.61 14.06
N PRO A 14 12.47 -3.50 13.67
CA PRO A 14 13.23 -2.26 13.85
C PRO A 14 12.86 -1.18 12.81
N ALA A 15 12.26 -1.59 11.69
CA ALA A 15 11.91 -0.72 10.58
C ALA A 15 10.75 -1.31 9.76
N ILE A 16 10.11 -0.43 8.97
CA ILE A 16 9.12 -0.81 7.96
C ILE A 16 9.55 -0.24 6.60
N PHE A 17 9.55 -1.08 5.57
CA PHE A 17 9.72 -0.66 4.18
C PHE A 17 8.42 -0.89 3.43
N ASN A 18 7.74 0.20 3.05
CA ASN A 18 6.40 0.14 2.47
C ASN A 18 6.43 0.37 0.96
N PHE A 19 5.68 -0.45 0.22
CA PHE A 19 5.46 -0.36 -1.21
C PHE A 19 3.95 -0.35 -1.47
N GLY A 20 3.50 0.41 -2.46
CA GLY A 20 2.08 0.44 -2.74
C GLY A 20 1.58 1.67 -3.47
N ASP A 21 0.29 1.93 -3.28
CA ASP A 21 -0.43 3.02 -3.93
C ASP A 21 -0.92 4.10 -2.96
N SER A 22 -2.01 4.80 -3.33
CA SER A 22 -2.64 5.88 -2.57
C SER A 22 -3.10 5.45 -1.18
N ASN A 23 -3.39 4.16 -0.96
CA ASN A 23 -3.77 3.62 0.35
C ASN A 23 -2.66 3.77 1.40
N SER A 24 -1.41 3.94 0.96
CA SER A 24 -0.25 4.01 1.84
C SER A 24 0.76 5.11 1.47
N ASP A 25 0.50 5.95 0.47
CA ASP A 25 1.39 7.07 0.09
C ASP A 25 1.45 8.16 1.17
N THR A 26 2.61 8.32 1.82
CA THR A 26 2.84 9.32 2.86
C THR A 26 3.40 10.64 2.35
N GLY A 27 3.49 10.85 1.03
CA GLY A 27 3.96 12.11 0.43
C GLY A 27 4.79 11.97 -0.85
N SER A 28 4.97 10.77 -1.41
CA SER A 28 5.74 10.55 -2.63
C SER A 28 5.20 11.36 -3.81
N VAL A 29 3.88 11.29 -4.06
CA VAL A 29 3.26 12.13 -5.11
C VAL A 29 3.35 13.61 -4.78
N SER A 30 3.19 13.96 -3.50
CA SER A 30 3.29 15.35 -3.04
C SER A 30 4.68 15.97 -3.29
N ALA A 31 5.73 15.19 -3.09
CA ALA A 31 7.11 15.60 -3.30
C ALA A 31 7.52 15.57 -4.78
N THR A 32 6.91 14.69 -5.59
CA THR A 32 7.30 14.48 -6.99
C THR A 32 6.61 15.42 -7.96
N PHE A 33 5.30 15.64 -7.78
CA PHE A 33 4.47 16.31 -8.81
C PHE A 33 3.89 17.63 -8.34
N HIS A 34 3.09 17.60 -7.28
CA HIS A 34 2.41 18.77 -6.75
C HIS A 34 1.92 18.47 -5.34
N GLN A 35 1.82 19.50 -4.50
CA GLN A 35 1.29 19.35 -3.15
C GLN A 35 -0.13 18.78 -3.19
N VAL A 36 -0.37 17.71 -2.44
CA VAL A 36 -1.73 17.19 -2.24
C VAL A 36 -2.50 18.20 -1.36
N PRO A 37 -3.57 18.84 -1.89
CA PRO A 37 -4.20 19.97 -1.22
C PRO A 37 -5.09 19.54 -0.05
N LEU A 38 -5.53 20.51 0.76
CA LEU A 38 -6.63 20.30 1.71
C LEU A 38 -7.88 19.78 0.95
N PRO A 39 -8.69 18.90 1.57
CA PRO A 39 -8.76 18.57 3.00
C PRO A 39 -7.76 17.50 3.47
N ASN A 40 -6.88 17.02 2.61
CA ASN A 40 -5.96 15.94 2.95
C ASN A 40 -5.05 16.30 4.13
N GLY A 41 -5.11 15.53 5.23
CA GLY A 41 -4.41 15.79 6.50
C GLY A 41 -5.11 16.72 7.49
N LYS A 42 -6.27 17.30 7.15
CA LYS A 42 -7.01 18.25 8.00
C LYS A 42 -7.33 17.72 9.40
N THR A 43 -7.75 16.46 9.55
CA THR A 43 -8.28 15.93 10.82
C THR A 43 -7.21 15.51 11.82
N PHE A 44 -6.02 15.13 11.35
CA PHE A 44 -4.93 14.65 12.21
C PHE A 44 -3.69 15.56 12.19
N PHE A 45 -3.30 16.05 11.02
CA PHE A 45 -2.09 16.87 10.85
C PHE A 45 -2.40 18.38 10.87
N SER A 46 -3.69 18.76 10.77
CA SER A 46 -4.17 20.15 10.72
C SER A 46 -3.57 20.98 9.57
N LYS A 47 -3.04 20.33 8.54
CA LYS A 47 -2.46 20.92 7.33
C LYS A 47 -2.46 19.90 6.19
N ALA A 48 -2.20 20.37 4.97
CA ALA A 48 -1.90 19.50 3.82
C ALA A 48 -0.76 18.54 4.18
N SER A 49 -1.04 17.23 4.23
CA SER A 49 -0.10 16.22 4.74
C SER A 49 0.62 15.41 3.66
N GLY A 50 0.29 15.64 2.39
CA GLY A 50 0.79 14.84 1.26
C GLY A 50 0.13 13.46 1.10
N ARG A 51 -0.74 13.06 2.03
CA ARG A 51 -1.48 11.77 2.01
C ARG A 51 -2.80 11.91 1.28
N PHE A 52 -3.30 10.86 0.63
CA PHE A 52 -4.66 10.85 0.04
C PHE A 52 -5.71 10.42 1.08
N SER A 53 -5.75 11.15 2.19
CA SER A 53 -6.65 10.95 3.31
C SER A 53 -6.77 12.27 4.08
N ASP A 54 -7.93 12.54 4.68
CA ASP A 54 -8.10 13.70 5.56
C ASP A 54 -7.27 13.60 6.85
N GLY A 55 -6.66 12.44 7.12
CA GLY A 55 -5.79 12.21 8.26
C GLY A 55 -4.76 11.12 8.00
N ARG A 56 -4.74 10.12 8.89
CA ARG A 56 -3.78 9.00 8.86
C ARG A 56 -4.16 7.94 7.83
N LEU A 57 -3.17 7.20 7.38
CA LEU A 57 -3.29 6.02 6.52
C LEU A 57 -3.16 4.73 7.35
N ILE A 58 -3.54 3.57 6.79
CA ILE A 58 -3.41 2.26 7.46
C ILE A 58 -1.96 2.02 7.92
N ILE A 59 -0.98 2.40 7.11
CA ILE A 59 0.45 2.28 7.43
C ILE A 59 0.86 3.09 8.68
N ASP A 60 0.24 4.24 8.94
CA ASP A 60 0.50 5.04 10.14
C ASP A 60 0.01 4.29 11.40
N PHE A 61 -1.13 3.59 11.32
CA PHE A 61 -1.64 2.76 12.41
C PHE A 61 -0.78 1.51 12.64
N ILE A 62 -0.27 0.89 11.57
CA ILE A 62 0.69 -0.24 11.67
C ILE A 62 1.96 0.21 12.39
N ALA A 63 2.57 1.32 11.96
CA ALA A 63 3.76 1.88 12.59
C ALA A 63 3.52 2.19 14.08
N GLN A 64 2.40 2.83 14.40
CA GLN A 64 2.02 3.13 15.79
C GLN A 64 1.91 1.87 16.65
N LYS A 65 1.30 0.80 16.12
CA LYS A 65 1.15 -0.47 16.85
C LYS A 65 2.47 -1.20 17.07
N LEU A 66 3.45 -0.99 16.20
CA LEU A 66 4.81 -1.51 16.34
C LEU A 66 5.72 -0.61 17.18
N GLY A 67 5.22 0.53 17.68
CA GLY A 67 6.02 1.49 18.45
C GLY A 67 7.04 2.26 17.60
N LEU A 68 6.83 2.34 16.29
CA LEU A 68 7.69 3.03 15.34
C LEU A 68 7.12 4.42 14.98
N PRO A 69 7.98 5.38 14.59
CA PRO A 69 7.51 6.65 14.03
C PRO A 69 6.78 6.43 12.71
N TYR A 70 5.96 7.40 12.30
CA TYR A 70 5.34 7.38 10.98
C TYR A 70 6.39 7.44 9.88
N LEU A 71 6.17 6.65 8.83
CA LEU A 71 7.12 6.56 7.73
C LEU A 71 7.12 7.87 6.94
N SER A 72 8.33 8.27 6.55
CA SER A 72 8.53 9.34 5.58
C SER A 72 8.60 8.77 4.17
N ALA A 73 8.10 9.53 3.20
CA ALA A 73 8.23 9.17 1.79
C ALA A 73 9.70 9.22 1.37
N TYR A 74 10.16 8.22 0.62
CA TYR A 74 11.54 8.18 0.10
C TYR A 74 11.87 9.40 -0.76
N LEU A 75 10.89 9.89 -1.53
CA LEU A 75 11.05 11.05 -2.42
C LEU A 75 10.94 12.39 -1.69
N ASP A 76 10.54 12.41 -0.42
CA ASP A 76 10.56 13.63 0.39
C ASP A 76 11.91 13.77 1.10
N ALA A 77 12.75 14.68 0.60
CA ALA A 77 14.11 14.87 1.09
C ALA A 77 14.20 15.85 2.28
N ILE A 78 13.14 16.61 2.58
CA ILE A 78 13.24 17.75 3.50
C ILE A 78 12.95 17.30 4.94
N ALA A 79 13.98 17.40 5.79
CA ALA A 79 13.91 17.08 7.22
C ALA A 79 13.45 15.64 7.53
N THR A 80 13.73 14.71 6.61
CA THR A 80 13.32 13.31 6.72
C THR A 80 14.26 12.49 7.59
N ASN A 81 13.69 11.59 8.38
CA ASN A 81 14.40 10.58 9.15
C ASN A 81 13.97 9.18 8.68
N PHE A 82 14.94 8.41 8.18
CA PHE A 82 14.73 7.05 7.67
C PHE A 82 15.23 5.95 8.61
N ARG A 83 15.57 6.30 9.85
CA ARG A 83 16.14 5.36 10.85
C ARG A 83 15.30 4.12 11.03
N HIS A 84 13.98 4.26 10.94
CA HIS A 84 12.98 3.20 11.12
C HIS A 84 12.28 2.82 9.81
N GLY A 85 12.95 3.03 8.69
CA GLY A 85 12.49 2.64 7.37
C GLY A 85 11.96 3.81 6.53
N ALA A 86 11.43 3.47 5.36
CA ALA A 86 11.06 4.42 4.33
C ALA A 86 9.81 3.93 3.57
N ASN A 87 9.05 4.87 3.03
CA ASN A 87 7.88 4.58 2.24
C ASN A 87 8.10 4.91 0.76
N PHE A 88 7.96 3.90 -0.10
CA PHE A 88 8.11 4.02 -1.55
C PHE A 88 6.75 4.07 -2.27
N ALA A 89 5.64 3.89 -1.55
CA ALA A 89 4.31 3.93 -2.13
C ALA A 89 4.01 5.29 -2.78
N ALA A 90 3.25 5.27 -3.87
CA ALA A 90 2.89 6.46 -4.63
C ALA A 90 1.44 6.37 -5.14
N SER A 91 0.65 7.40 -4.92
CA SER A 91 -0.77 7.45 -5.32
C SER A 91 -0.97 7.21 -6.81
N GLY A 92 -1.88 6.30 -7.18
CA GLY A 92 -2.11 5.90 -8.57
C GLY A 92 -1.05 4.94 -9.15
N SER A 93 -0.11 4.47 -8.34
CA SER A 93 0.86 3.45 -8.75
C SER A 93 0.18 2.12 -9.10
N THR A 94 0.69 1.49 -10.15
CA THR A 94 0.31 0.15 -10.63
C THR A 94 1.43 -0.85 -10.38
N VAL A 95 1.11 -2.14 -10.34
CA VAL A 95 2.11 -3.21 -10.31
C VAL A 95 2.91 -3.20 -11.62
N GLN A 96 2.21 -3.08 -12.74
CA GLN A 96 2.83 -3.02 -14.06
C GLN A 96 3.30 -1.60 -14.37
N PRO A 97 4.35 -1.43 -15.21
CA PRO A 97 4.76 -0.12 -15.68
C PRO A 97 3.62 0.63 -16.37
N ALA A 98 3.43 1.89 -15.95
CA ALA A 98 2.50 2.82 -16.56
C ALA A 98 2.82 3.00 -18.06
N ARG A 99 1.80 2.93 -18.93
CA ARG A 99 1.96 3.36 -20.33
C ARG A 99 1.95 4.89 -20.37
N VAL A 100 3.14 5.48 -20.22
CA VAL A 100 3.39 6.94 -20.10
C VAL A 100 2.78 7.75 -21.25
N TYR A 101 2.54 7.15 -22.42
CA TYR A 101 2.05 7.81 -23.63
C TYR A 101 0.59 8.32 -23.59
N LYS A 102 -0.18 8.06 -22.52
CA LYS A 102 -1.57 8.55 -22.39
C LYS A 102 -1.83 9.47 -21.19
N GLY A 103 -0.80 9.96 -20.49
CA GLY A 103 -0.91 11.08 -19.54
C GLY A 103 -1.55 10.79 -18.18
N ASP A 104 -2.30 9.69 -18.00
CA ASP A 104 -3.12 9.47 -16.80
C ASP A 104 -2.52 8.50 -15.77
N PHE A 105 -1.27 8.06 -15.93
CA PHE A 105 -0.67 7.04 -15.07
C PHE A 105 0.55 7.55 -14.31
N ASN A 106 0.61 7.25 -13.02
CA ASN A 106 1.77 7.57 -12.20
C ASN A 106 2.98 6.74 -12.67
N PRO A 107 4.11 7.37 -13.05
CA PRO A 107 5.31 6.66 -13.49
C PRO A 107 6.01 5.88 -12.37
N LEU A 108 5.60 6.04 -11.12
CA LEU A 108 6.15 5.37 -9.95
C LEU A 108 5.50 3.99 -9.73
N SER A 109 5.47 3.15 -10.76
CA SER A 109 5.00 1.75 -10.70
C SER A 109 5.84 0.92 -9.73
N LEU A 110 5.35 -0.27 -9.36
CA LEU A 110 5.99 -1.12 -8.35
C LEU A 110 7.46 -1.41 -8.67
N ASP A 111 7.82 -1.64 -9.93
CA ASP A 111 9.21 -1.85 -10.35
C ASP A 111 10.09 -0.61 -10.11
N ILE A 112 9.55 0.59 -10.30
CA ILE A 112 10.24 1.84 -9.96
C ILE A 112 10.40 1.98 -8.45
N GLN A 113 9.39 1.63 -7.66
CA GLN A 113 9.49 1.62 -6.19
C GLN A 113 10.57 0.63 -5.70
N LEU A 114 10.72 -0.52 -6.36
CA LEU A 114 11.82 -1.45 -6.08
C LEU A 114 13.18 -0.85 -6.41
N ASN A 115 13.33 -0.20 -7.57
CA ASN A 115 14.58 0.47 -7.94
C ASN A 115 14.94 1.55 -6.92
N GLN A 116 13.96 2.31 -6.43
CA GLN A 116 14.15 3.30 -5.37
C GLN A 116 14.63 2.63 -4.08
N PHE A 117 14.03 1.51 -3.67
CA PHE A 117 14.46 0.77 -2.49
C PHE A 117 15.88 0.21 -2.63
N GLU A 118 16.25 -0.35 -3.78
CA GLU A 118 17.60 -0.86 -4.03
C GLU A 118 18.65 0.24 -3.92
N GLN A 119 18.37 1.40 -4.52
CA GLN A 119 19.23 2.59 -4.41
C GLN A 119 19.31 3.08 -2.97
N PHE A 120 18.17 3.17 -2.29
CA PHE A 120 18.09 3.60 -0.89
C PHE A 120 18.91 2.68 0.01
N LYS A 121 18.71 1.36 -0.07
CA LYS A 121 19.44 0.37 0.74
C LYS A 121 20.94 0.43 0.49
N SER A 122 21.35 0.46 -0.78
CA SER A 122 22.77 0.50 -1.16
C SER A 122 23.45 1.77 -0.60
N ARG A 123 22.88 2.95 -0.88
CA ARG A 123 23.47 4.22 -0.47
C ARG A 123 23.45 4.43 1.03
N THR A 124 22.36 4.07 1.72
CA THR A 124 22.30 4.20 3.18
C THR A 124 23.26 3.25 3.87
N THR A 125 23.46 2.04 3.35
CA THR A 125 24.46 1.09 3.87
C THR A 125 25.87 1.65 3.70
N GLU A 126 26.20 2.19 2.53
CA GLU A 126 27.50 2.82 2.28
C GLU A 126 27.75 3.99 3.25
N LEU A 127 26.80 4.92 3.35
CA LEU A 127 26.90 6.07 4.23
C LEU A 127 27.01 5.68 5.71
N TYR A 128 26.26 4.67 6.14
CA TYR A 128 26.31 4.17 7.51
C TYR A 128 27.67 3.57 7.85
N ASN A 129 28.25 2.77 6.94
CA ASN A 129 29.56 2.14 7.15
C ASN A 129 30.71 3.14 7.15
N GLN A 130 30.56 4.27 6.44
CA GLN A 130 31.54 5.35 6.38
C GLN A 130 31.23 6.50 7.35
N ALA A 131 30.22 6.35 8.23
CA ALA A 131 29.70 7.43 9.05
C ALA A 131 30.76 7.96 10.04
N LYS A 132 31.18 9.20 9.83
CA LYS A 132 31.98 9.98 10.80
C LYS A 132 31.12 10.84 11.72
N SER A 133 29.86 11.06 11.35
CA SER A 133 28.91 11.90 12.07
C SER A 133 27.85 11.04 12.74
N SER A 134 27.55 11.33 14.01
CA SER A 134 26.44 10.70 14.75
C SER A 134 25.07 10.98 14.12
N TRP A 135 24.95 12.04 13.30
CA TRP A 135 23.71 12.34 12.59
C TRP A 135 23.35 11.21 11.61
N VAL A 136 24.33 10.68 10.87
CA VAL A 136 24.11 9.61 9.88
C VAL A 136 23.60 8.35 10.57
N THR A 137 24.26 7.93 11.65
CA THR A 137 23.88 6.72 12.39
C THR A 137 22.58 6.87 13.18
N SER A 138 22.14 8.10 13.45
CA SER A 138 20.87 8.39 14.13
C SER A 138 19.68 8.52 13.17
N ASN A 139 19.90 8.82 11.88
CA ASN A 139 18.82 9.12 10.92
C ASN A 139 18.72 8.13 9.75
N LEU A 140 19.71 7.28 9.52
CA LEU A 140 19.67 6.25 8.48
C LEU A 140 19.43 4.85 9.07
N PRO A 141 18.82 3.92 8.30
CA PRO A 141 18.68 2.53 8.74
C PRO A 141 20.05 1.90 8.99
N ARG A 142 20.11 1.00 9.97
CA ARG A 142 21.29 0.16 10.15
C ARG A 142 21.28 -0.97 9.11
N PRO A 143 22.43 -1.41 8.59
CA PRO A 143 22.47 -2.49 7.59
C PRO A 143 21.75 -3.77 8.01
N GLU A 144 21.81 -4.14 9.29
CA GLU A 144 21.14 -5.32 9.83
C GLU A 144 19.61 -5.17 9.93
N ASP A 145 19.08 -3.93 9.96
CA ASP A 145 17.64 -3.67 10.07
C ASP A 145 16.90 -4.13 8.81
N PHE A 146 17.53 -4.08 7.63
CA PHE A 146 16.90 -4.55 6.37
C PHE A 146 16.46 -6.01 6.46
N SER A 147 17.28 -6.88 7.05
CA SER A 147 16.94 -8.32 7.19
C SER A 147 15.87 -8.61 8.24
N LYS A 148 15.62 -7.65 9.14
CA LYS A 148 14.70 -7.77 10.28
C LYS A 148 13.44 -6.92 10.12
N ALA A 149 13.35 -6.11 9.06
CA ALA A 149 12.26 -5.17 8.83
C ALA A 149 10.98 -5.87 8.37
N LEU A 150 9.86 -5.17 8.56
CA LEU A 150 8.58 -5.54 7.96
C LEU A 150 8.48 -4.90 6.56
N TYR A 151 8.14 -5.70 5.56
CA TYR A 151 7.92 -5.26 4.19
C TYR A 151 6.42 -5.28 3.90
N THR A 152 5.80 -4.10 3.81
CA THR A 152 4.36 -3.97 3.56
C THR A 152 4.09 -3.68 2.09
N MET A 153 3.06 -4.32 1.52
CA MET A 153 2.71 -4.18 0.10
C MET A 153 1.18 -4.04 -0.06
N ASP A 154 0.73 -2.92 -0.63
CA ASP A 154 -0.68 -2.63 -0.96
C ASP A 154 -0.74 -2.04 -2.38
N THR A 155 -0.88 -2.92 -3.38
CA THR A 155 -0.80 -2.57 -4.81
C THR A 155 -1.64 -3.52 -5.65
N GLY A 156 -1.97 -3.10 -6.88
CA GLY A 156 -2.77 -3.85 -7.86
C GLY A 156 -4.18 -3.29 -8.07
N GLN A 157 -4.72 -2.52 -7.12
CA GLN A 157 -6.05 -1.92 -7.26
C GLN A 157 -6.12 -0.94 -8.44
N ASN A 158 -5.06 -0.17 -8.68
CA ASN A 158 -5.01 0.76 -9.81
C ASN A 158 -4.89 0.04 -11.17
N ASP A 159 -4.25 -1.14 -11.24
CA ASP A 159 -4.23 -1.94 -12.47
C ASP A 159 -5.66 -2.36 -12.85
N LEU A 160 -6.43 -2.84 -11.87
CA LEU A 160 -7.83 -3.19 -12.06
C LEU A 160 -8.68 -1.97 -12.38
N HIS A 161 -8.47 -0.86 -11.67
CA HIS A 161 -9.19 0.39 -11.90
C HIS A 161 -9.01 0.87 -13.35
N ALA A 162 -7.75 0.96 -13.81
CA ALA A 162 -7.40 1.37 -15.15
C ALA A 162 -8.01 0.45 -16.21
N GLY A 163 -7.96 -0.86 -15.97
CA GLY A 163 -8.59 -1.87 -16.80
C GLY A 163 -10.10 -1.66 -16.90
N LEU A 164 -10.79 -1.55 -15.77
CA LEU A 164 -12.25 -1.38 -15.71
C LEU A 164 -12.73 -0.05 -16.30
N ALA A 165 -11.90 0.99 -16.26
CA ALA A 165 -12.21 2.28 -16.87
C ALA A 165 -12.08 2.27 -18.41
N SER A 166 -11.37 1.30 -19.00
CA SER A 166 -10.99 1.33 -20.42
C SER A 166 -11.25 0.04 -21.21
N MET A 167 -11.60 -1.06 -20.54
CA MET A 167 -11.76 -2.40 -21.11
C MET A 167 -13.00 -3.09 -20.55
N THR A 168 -13.39 -4.22 -21.16
CA THR A 168 -14.44 -5.10 -20.62
C THR A 168 -13.94 -5.88 -19.40
N GLU A 169 -14.82 -6.26 -18.48
CA GLU A 169 -14.45 -7.04 -17.28
C GLU A 169 -13.68 -8.33 -17.64
N LYS A 170 -14.07 -9.00 -18.73
CA LYS A 170 -13.38 -10.21 -19.22
C LYS A 170 -11.94 -9.94 -19.67
N GLN A 171 -11.70 -8.80 -20.31
CA GLN A 171 -10.33 -8.40 -20.70
C GLN A 171 -9.49 -8.09 -19.47
N VAL A 172 -10.08 -7.44 -18.46
CA VAL A 172 -9.39 -7.18 -17.18
C VAL A 172 -9.07 -8.50 -16.48
N GLN A 173 -10.01 -9.43 -16.39
CA GLN A 173 -9.75 -10.76 -15.80
C GLN A 173 -8.61 -11.50 -16.51
N THR A 174 -8.55 -11.41 -17.85
CA THR A 174 -7.45 -12.01 -18.64
C THR A 174 -6.09 -11.38 -18.34
N SER A 175 -6.02 -10.14 -17.84
CA SER A 175 -4.76 -9.48 -17.50
C SER A 175 -4.26 -9.78 -16.08
N ILE A 176 -5.13 -10.25 -15.18
CA ILE A 176 -4.82 -10.55 -13.77
C ILE A 176 -3.58 -11.45 -13.62
N PRO A 177 -3.43 -12.58 -14.35
CA PRO A 177 -2.27 -13.44 -14.18
C PRO A 177 -0.93 -12.71 -14.36
N ASN A 178 -0.84 -11.83 -15.38
CA ASN A 178 0.38 -11.06 -15.62
C ASN A 178 0.67 -10.03 -14.51
N ILE A 179 -0.38 -9.41 -13.95
CA ILE A 179 -0.24 -8.50 -12.80
C ILE A 179 0.32 -9.29 -11.59
N ILE A 180 -0.27 -10.45 -11.30
CA ILE A 180 0.15 -11.31 -10.18
C ILE A 180 1.58 -11.84 -10.37
N ASP A 181 1.98 -12.14 -11.60
CA ASP A 181 3.35 -12.57 -11.92
C ASP A 181 4.37 -11.46 -11.66
N GLN A 182 4.07 -10.23 -12.08
CA GLN A 182 4.96 -9.09 -11.79
C GLN A 182 5.02 -8.75 -10.31
N PHE A 183 3.90 -8.87 -9.59
CA PHE A 183 3.89 -8.75 -8.12
C PHE A 183 4.79 -9.81 -7.47
N ALA A 184 4.70 -11.07 -7.93
CA ALA A 184 5.53 -12.15 -7.41
C ALA A 184 7.03 -11.90 -7.65
N LEU A 185 7.39 -11.43 -8.84
CA LEU A 185 8.77 -11.04 -9.16
C LEU A 185 9.26 -9.91 -8.25
N ALA A 186 8.40 -8.95 -7.89
CA ALA A 186 8.75 -7.90 -6.94
C ALA A 186 9.09 -8.45 -5.55
N VAL A 187 8.27 -9.39 -5.05
CA VAL A 187 8.51 -10.07 -3.78
C VAL A 187 9.81 -10.86 -3.81
N GLU A 188 10.07 -11.60 -4.88
CA GLU A 188 11.30 -12.37 -5.06
C GLU A 188 12.55 -11.47 -5.07
N LYS A 189 12.48 -10.31 -5.76
CA LYS A 189 13.56 -9.32 -5.73
C LYS A 189 13.80 -8.78 -4.33
N LEU A 190 12.75 -8.41 -3.59
CA LEU A 190 12.90 -7.96 -2.19
C LEU A 190 13.52 -9.06 -1.32
N TYR A 191 13.13 -10.31 -1.52
CA TYR A 191 13.71 -11.46 -0.82
C TYR A 191 15.20 -11.62 -1.12
N GLN A 192 15.62 -11.48 -2.39
CA GLN A 192 17.03 -11.45 -2.79
C GLN A 192 17.78 -10.26 -2.15
N GLN A 193 17.09 -9.14 -1.94
CA GLN A 193 17.58 -7.99 -1.19
C GLN A 193 17.48 -8.17 0.34
N GLY A 194 17.28 -9.39 0.85
CA GLY A 194 17.34 -9.69 2.27
C GLY A 194 16.02 -9.50 3.04
N ALA A 195 14.92 -9.16 2.38
CA ALA A 195 13.61 -9.09 3.03
C ALA A 195 13.16 -10.48 3.52
N ARG A 196 12.63 -10.55 4.75
CA ARG A 196 12.22 -11.82 5.38
C ARG A 196 10.83 -11.80 5.99
N ALA A 197 10.21 -10.64 6.20
CA ALA A 197 8.85 -10.57 6.73
C ALA A 197 7.98 -9.71 5.81
N PHE A 198 7.03 -10.34 5.12
CA PHE A 198 6.13 -9.71 4.17
C PHE A 198 4.72 -9.59 4.73
N TRP A 199 4.11 -8.43 4.55
CA TRP A 199 2.74 -8.11 4.91
C TRP A 199 2.01 -7.59 3.68
N ILE A 200 1.20 -8.45 3.09
CA ILE A 200 0.62 -8.25 1.76
C ILE A 200 -0.88 -8.04 1.90
N HIS A 201 -1.35 -6.87 1.50
CA HIS A 201 -2.77 -6.56 1.39
C HIS A 201 -3.32 -7.07 0.07
N ASN A 202 -4.53 -7.62 0.10
CA ASN A 202 -5.33 -7.77 -1.10
C ASN A 202 -6.05 -6.45 -1.46
N THR A 203 -6.69 -6.38 -2.63
CA THR A 203 -7.38 -5.16 -3.08
C THR A 203 -8.73 -4.98 -2.37
N GLY A 204 -9.17 -3.73 -2.22
CA GLY A 204 -10.50 -3.43 -1.67
C GLY A 204 -11.65 -3.76 -2.61
N PRO A 205 -12.91 -3.60 -2.16
CA PRO A 205 -14.09 -3.79 -3.00
C PRO A 205 -14.21 -2.66 -4.03
N ILE A 206 -13.56 -2.84 -5.18
CA ILE A 206 -13.38 -1.80 -6.18
C ILE A 206 -14.72 -1.28 -6.76
N GLY A 207 -15.73 -2.14 -6.85
CA GLY A 207 -17.08 -1.76 -7.28
C GLY A 207 -17.82 -0.85 -6.30
N CYS A 208 -17.31 -0.73 -5.07
CA CYS A 208 -17.83 0.20 -4.07
C CYS A 208 -17.10 1.55 -4.07
N LEU A 209 -16.06 1.74 -4.90
CA LEU A 209 -15.38 3.03 -4.96
C LEU A 209 -16.35 4.11 -5.45
N PRO A 210 -16.40 5.28 -4.79
CA PRO A 210 -17.25 6.39 -5.22
C PRO A 210 -17.07 6.74 -6.69
N TYR A 211 -15.85 6.68 -7.23
CA TYR A 211 -15.57 6.88 -8.65
C TYR A 211 -16.45 6.01 -9.56
N PHE A 212 -16.50 4.70 -9.32
CA PHE A 212 -17.28 3.78 -10.14
C PHE A 212 -18.77 3.92 -9.88
N VAL A 213 -19.20 4.09 -8.62
CA VAL A 213 -20.61 4.28 -8.29
C VAL A 213 -21.18 5.55 -8.94
N VAL A 214 -20.40 6.63 -9.03
CA VAL A 214 -20.84 7.92 -9.59
C VAL A 214 -20.72 7.96 -11.12
N ASN A 215 -19.57 7.55 -11.68
CA ASN A 215 -19.32 7.69 -13.12
C ASN A 215 -19.80 6.48 -13.94
N TYR A 216 -19.92 5.31 -13.30
CA TYR A 216 -20.35 4.06 -13.93
C TYR A 216 -21.40 3.36 -13.05
N PRO A 217 -22.52 4.02 -12.72
CA PRO A 217 -23.50 3.50 -11.78
C PRO A 217 -23.99 2.11 -12.20
N PRO A 218 -24.26 1.22 -11.24
CA PRO A 218 -24.62 -0.16 -11.54
C PRO A 218 -25.92 -0.23 -12.37
N LYS A 219 -25.86 -0.97 -13.48
CA LYS A 219 -27.03 -1.29 -14.31
C LYS A 219 -28.03 -2.19 -13.55
N PRO A 220 -29.32 -2.25 -13.95
CA PRO A 220 -30.27 -3.19 -13.35
C PRO A 220 -29.72 -4.62 -13.30
N GLY A 221 -29.74 -5.22 -12.11
CA GLY A 221 -29.19 -6.56 -11.87
C GLY A 221 -27.67 -6.63 -11.64
N ASN A 222 -26.93 -5.53 -11.79
CA ASN A 222 -25.47 -5.44 -11.54
C ASN A 222 -25.12 -4.62 -10.28
N ALA A 223 -26.09 -4.35 -9.42
CA ALA A 223 -25.86 -3.81 -8.08
C ALA A 223 -25.84 -4.96 -7.07
N ASP A 224 -24.88 -4.95 -6.15
CA ASP A 224 -24.93 -5.84 -4.99
C ASP A 224 -25.88 -5.28 -3.90
N GLN A 225 -26.05 -6.01 -2.80
CA GLN A 225 -26.92 -5.63 -1.67
C GLN A 225 -26.52 -4.30 -1.00
N ASN A 226 -25.31 -3.79 -1.27
CA ASN A 226 -24.78 -2.56 -0.73
C ASN A 226 -24.80 -1.40 -1.75
N GLY A 227 -25.27 -1.65 -2.97
CA GLY A 227 -25.31 -0.67 -4.06
C GLY A 227 -23.99 -0.54 -4.82
N CYS A 228 -23.02 -1.42 -4.57
CA CYS A 228 -21.76 -1.45 -5.30
C CYS A 228 -21.96 -2.10 -6.68
N VAL A 229 -21.08 -1.77 -7.64
CA VAL A 229 -21.04 -2.43 -8.95
C VAL A 229 -20.56 -3.87 -8.78
N LYS A 230 -21.50 -4.83 -8.90
CA LYS A 230 -21.26 -6.25 -8.60
C LYS A 230 -20.17 -6.84 -9.48
N SER A 231 -20.25 -6.67 -10.80
CA SER A 231 -19.25 -7.19 -11.74
C SER A 231 -17.83 -6.70 -11.44
N TYR A 232 -17.67 -5.48 -10.96
CA TYR A 232 -16.35 -4.92 -10.63
C TYR A 232 -15.80 -5.54 -9.34
N ASN A 233 -16.67 -5.77 -8.35
CA ASN A 233 -16.30 -6.52 -7.15
C ASN A 233 -15.91 -7.97 -7.46
N GLU A 234 -16.56 -8.62 -8.43
CA GLU A 234 -16.17 -9.96 -8.90
C GLU A 234 -14.76 -9.97 -9.52
N VAL A 235 -14.39 -8.93 -10.28
CA VAL A 235 -13.01 -8.77 -10.80
C VAL A 235 -11.99 -8.60 -9.67
N ALA A 236 -12.29 -7.78 -8.65
CA ALA A 236 -11.41 -7.62 -7.49
C ALA A 236 -11.27 -8.93 -6.69
N GLN A 237 -12.35 -9.68 -6.51
CA GLN A 237 -12.32 -10.99 -5.85
C GLN A 237 -11.48 -12.00 -6.62
N GLU A 238 -11.58 -12.03 -7.95
CA GLU A 238 -10.75 -12.90 -8.79
C GLU A 238 -9.26 -12.56 -8.64
N PHE A 239 -8.90 -11.28 -8.66
CA PHE A 239 -7.53 -10.83 -8.38
C PHE A 239 -7.06 -11.28 -7.00
N ASN A 240 -7.90 -11.08 -5.98
CA ASN A 240 -7.57 -11.43 -4.59
C ASN A 240 -7.37 -12.93 -4.40
N ASN A 241 -8.16 -13.77 -5.09
CA ASN A 241 -8.02 -15.22 -5.10
C ASN A 241 -6.67 -15.64 -5.71
N GLN A 242 -6.35 -15.15 -6.91
CA GLN A 242 -5.08 -15.46 -7.57
C GLN A 242 -3.87 -14.95 -6.77
N LEU A 243 -3.97 -13.76 -6.14
CA LEU A 243 -2.94 -13.23 -5.26
C LEU A 243 -2.72 -14.13 -4.05
N LYS A 244 -3.80 -14.61 -3.40
CA LYS A 244 -3.71 -15.50 -2.24
C LYS A 244 -3.02 -16.81 -2.58
N ASP A 245 -3.36 -17.39 -3.73
CA ASP A 245 -2.71 -18.61 -4.24
C ASP A 245 -1.23 -18.35 -4.56
N ARG A 246 -0.92 -17.23 -5.21
CA ARG A 246 0.47 -16.85 -5.51
C ARG A 246 1.29 -16.61 -4.25
N VAL A 247 0.75 -15.93 -3.24
CA VAL A 247 1.41 -15.73 -1.93
C VAL A 247 1.63 -17.07 -1.22
N SER A 248 0.68 -18.00 -1.31
CA SER A 248 0.86 -19.35 -0.76
C SER A 248 2.00 -20.11 -1.45
N LYS A 249 2.15 -19.97 -2.77
CA LYS A 249 3.30 -20.50 -3.52
C LYS A 249 4.60 -19.80 -3.12
N LEU A 250 4.63 -18.47 -3.00
CA LEU A 250 5.82 -17.74 -2.56
C LEU A 250 6.28 -18.21 -1.18
N ARG A 251 5.34 -18.42 -0.25
CA ARG A 251 5.62 -18.98 1.08
C ARG A 251 6.28 -20.36 1.02
N SER A 252 5.88 -21.24 0.09
CA SER A 252 6.48 -22.57 -0.04
C SER A 252 7.85 -22.57 -0.72
N HIS A 253 8.18 -21.54 -1.50
CA HIS A 253 9.45 -21.45 -2.24
C HIS A 253 10.51 -20.62 -1.49
N LEU A 254 10.10 -19.60 -0.74
CA LEU A 254 10.99 -18.71 0.00
C LEU A 254 11.05 -19.14 1.47
N GLN A 255 11.80 -20.21 1.74
CA GLN A 255 11.79 -20.99 2.99
C GLN A 255 12.16 -20.19 4.26
N ASP A 256 12.89 -19.07 4.13
CA ASP A 256 13.28 -18.22 5.26
C ASP A 256 12.40 -16.97 5.42
N ALA A 257 11.32 -16.85 4.63
CA ALA A 257 10.44 -15.69 4.66
C ALA A 257 9.08 -16.00 5.30
N LEU A 258 8.62 -15.07 6.13
CA LEU A 258 7.29 -15.03 6.70
C LEU A 258 6.37 -14.22 5.80
N PHE A 259 5.17 -14.74 5.55
CA PHE A 259 4.15 -14.09 4.74
C PHE A 259 2.85 -13.96 5.50
N THR A 260 2.44 -12.71 5.76
CA THR A 260 1.11 -12.37 6.25
C THR A 260 0.28 -11.85 5.09
N TYR A 261 -0.76 -12.58 4.72
CA TYR A 261 -1.77 -12.14 3.75
C TYR A 261 -2.93 -11.51 4.52
N VAL A 262 -3.31 -10.28 4.16
CA VAL A 262 -4.35 -9.52 4.83
C VAL A 262 -5.53 -9.30 3.90
N ASP A 263 -6.70 -9.73 4.36
CA ASP A 263 -7.96 -9.60 3.65
C ASP A 263 -8.59 -8.20 3.88
N ILE A 264 -7.99 -7.20 3.24
CA ILE A 264 -8.48 -5.81 3.22
C ILE A 264 -9.84 -5.72 2.52
N TYR A 265 -10.11 -6.56 1.51
CA TYR A 265 -11.41 -6.63 0.85
C TYR A 265 -12.53 -6.82 1.88
N THR A 266 -12.46 -7.90 2.67
CA THR A 266 -13.50 -8.25 3.63
C THR A 266 -13.61 -7.18 4.72
N ALA A 267 -12.49 -6.62 5.19
CA ALA A 267 -12.49 -5.55 6.17
C ALA A 267 -13.21 -4.28 5.66
N LYS A 268 -12.85 -3.81 4.46
CA LYS A 268 -13.48 -2.63 3.83
C LYS A 268 -14.94 -2.89 3.46
N TYR A 269 -15.26 -4.07 2.92
CA TYR A 269 -16.63 -4.42 2.55
C TYR A 269 -17.54 -4.53 3.77
N SER A 270 -17.05 -5.09 4.88
CA SER A 270 -17.78 -5.16 6.15
C SER A 270 -18.10 -3.75 6.65
N LEU A 271 -17.12 -2.83 6.65
CA LEU A 271 -17.33 -1.43 7.03
C LEU A 271 -18.42 -0.75 6.19
N ILE A 272 -18.45 -1.00 4.88
CA ILE A 272 -19.46 -0.45 3.96
C ILE A 272 -20.84 -1.04 4.26
N SER A 273 -20.92 -2.37 4.42
CA SER A 273 -22.18 -3.06 4.70
C SER A 273 -22.77 -2.69 6.06
N GLU A 274 -21.91 -2.41 7.04
CA GLU A 274 -22.25 -2.06 8.41
C GLU A 274 -22.06 -0.56 8.72
N ALA A 275 -22.00 0.28 7.69
CA ALA A 275 -21.68 1.71 7.77
C ALA A 275 -22.37 2.43 8.96
N ARG A 276 -23.67 2.20 9.13
CA ARG A 276 -24.45 2.81 10.23
C ARG A 276 -24.01 2.35 11.62
N LYS A 277 -23.60 1.09 11.79
CA LYS A 277 -23.09 0.57 13.08
C LYS A 277 -21.79 1.25 13.48
N HIS A 278 -21.00 1.69 12.50
CA HIS A 278 -19.74 2.40 12.69
C HIS A 278 -19.88 3.94 12.62
N GLY A 279 -21.11 4.47 12.63
CA GLY A 279 -21.36 5.91 12.66
C GLY A 279 -21.36 6.62 11.30
N PHE A 280 -21.25 5.89 10.19
CA PHE A 280 -21.33 6.47 8.84
C PHE A 280 -22.78 6.62 8.39
N VAL A 281 -23.12 7.81 7.89
CA VAL A 281 -24.48 8.13 7.41
C VAL A 281 -24.72 7.57 6.00
N ASN A 282 -23.78 7.78 5.09
CA ASN A 282 -23.85 7.31 3.70
C ASN A 282 -22.67 6.37 3.41
N ARG A 283 -22.98 5.11 3.05
CA ARG A 283 -21.98 4.06 2.81
C ARG A 283 -21.22 4.18 1.49
N LEU A 284 -21.82 4.82 0.49
CA LEU A 284 -21.21 5.05 -0.84
C LEU A 284 -20.92 6.54 -1.10
N GLY A 285 -21.21 7.39 -0.12
CA GLY A 285 -20.90 8.81 -0.20
C GLY A 285 -19.40 9.03 -0.04
N TYR A 286 -18.89 10.07 -0.68
CA TYR A 286 -17.53 10.57 -0.50
C TYR A 286 -17.59 11.94 0.18
N CYS A 287 -16.52 12.30 0.89
CA CYS A 287 -16.39 13.62 1.52
C CYS A 287 -15.66 14.60 0.59
N CYS A 288 -15.95 15.89 0.77
CA CYS A 288 -15.09 17.03 0.37
C CYS A 288 -14.73 17.23 -1.12
N GLY A 289 -15.60 16.88 -2.06
CA GLY A 289 -15.61 17.55 -3.38
C GLY A 289 -15.56 16.62 -4.59
N HIS A 290 -14.56 15.72 -4.71
CA HIS A 290 -14.36 14.91 -5.92
C HIS A 290 -14.24 13.39 -5.62
N PRO A 291 -14.78 12.49 -6.47
CA PRO A 291 -14.67 11.04 -6.30
C PRO A 291 -13.26 10.41 -6.30
N TRP A 292 -12.20 11.19 -6.51
CA TRP A 292 -10.80 10.74 -6.55
C TRP A 292 -10.04 11.02 -5.24
N GLY A 293 -10.67 11.74 -4.30
CA GLY A 293 -10.00 12.41 -3.18
C GLY A 293 -10.26 13.91 -3.22
#